data_AF-A0A1F5UMR0-F1
#
_entry.id   AF-A0A1F5UMR0-F1
#
_cell.length_a   1.000
_cell.length_b   1.000
_cell.length_c   1.000
_cell.angle_alpha   90.00
_cell.angle_beta   90.00
_cell.angle_gamma   90.00
#
_symmetry.space_group_name_H-M   'P 1'
#
loop_
_entity.id
_entity.type
_entity.pdbx_description
1 polymer ?
#
loop_
_entity_poly.entity_id
_entity_poly.type
_entity_poly.pdbx_seq_one_letter_code
_entity_poly.pdbx_strand_id
1 'polypeptide(L)' 'MKLDNQADIKRICTFLKPGELEYLDNISKKSKFTGGAKLSRTKILRALVKAMREMKIDVTGVKTEDQLKKRILRSKIL' A
#
# COMPACT_ATOMS: atom_id res chain seq x y z
N MET A 1 -13.00 26.47 -6.04
CA MET A 1 -11.72 25.74 -6.05
C MET A 1 -11.04 25.93 -4.70
N LYS A 2 -11.37 25.07 -3.72
CA LYS A 2 -10.73 25.10 -2.40
C LYS A 2 -9.78 23.92 -2.32
N LEU A 3 -8.48 24.22 -2.27
CA LEU A 3 -7.41 23.26 -2.03
C LEU A 3 -7.52 22.79 -0.59
N ASP A 4 -8.32 21.76 -0.37
CA ASP A 4 -8.56 21.18 0.94
C ASP A 4 -7.29 20.47 1.45
N ASN A 5 -6.72 21.05 2.50
CA ASN A 5 -5.71 20.53 3.41
C ASN A 5 -4.49 19.80 2.82
N GLN A 6 -3.36 20.52 2.85
CA GLN A 6 -2.04 19.94 3.06
C GLN A 6 -1.98 19.30 4.47
N ALA A 7 -2.81 18.27 4.71
CA ALA A 7 -2.88 17.56 5.97
C ALA A 7 -1.52 16.92 6.25
N ASP A 8 -0.81 17.45 7.26
CA ASP A 8 0.37 16.94 7.96
C ASP A 8 1.01 15.68 7.33
N ILE A 9 1.71 15.85 6.21
CA ILE A 9 2.38 14.73 5.53
C ILE A 9 3.63 14.38 6.33
N LYS A 10 3.54 13.35 7.17
CA LYS A 10 4.70 12.83 7.91
C LYS A 10 5.52 11.87 7.05
N ARG A 11 6.85 12.06 7.06
CA ARG A 11 7.80 11.09 6.48
C ARG A 11 7.91 9.90 7.43
N ILE A 12 7.87 8.69 6.86
CA ILE A 12 8.13 7.45 7.58
C ILE A 12 9.39 6.79 7.01
N CYS A 13 10.19 6.19 7.90
CA CYS A 13 11.24 5.25 7.52
C CYS A 13 10.72 3.84 7.78
N THR A 14 10.82 2.96 6.79
CA THR A 14 10.32 1.58 6.88
C THR A 14 11.42 0.62 6.45
N PHE A 15 11.48 -0.55 7.08
CA PHE A 15 12.39 -1.63 6.72
C PHE A 15 11.66 -2.63 5.82
N LEU A 16 12.25 -2.90 4.66
CA LEU A 16 11.77 -3.88 3.68
C LEU A 16 12.96 -4.71 3.23
N LYS A 17 12.75 -5.99 2.98
CA LYS A 17 13.78 -6.85 2.40
C LYS A 17 14.09 -6.42 0.96
N PRO A 18 15.30 -6.70 0.44
CA PRO A 18 15.65 -6.36 -0.94
C PRO A 18 14.63 -6.87 -1.98
N GLY A 19 14.12 -8.10 -1.81
CA GLY A 19 13.10 -8.67 -2.70
C GLY A 19 11.74 -7.95 -2.65
N GLU A 20 11.38 -7.38 -1.50
CA GLU A 20 10.13 -6.61 -1.37
C GLU A 20 10.27 -5.22 -2.03
N LEU A 21 11.44 -4.60 -1.93
CA LEU A 21 11.75 -3.37 -2.65
C LEU A 21 11.74 -3.62 -4.17
N GLU A 22 12.36 -4.71 -4.62
CA GLU A 22 12.37 -5.09 -6.03
C GLU A 22 10.95 -5.34 -6.56
N TYR A 23 10.10 -6.01 -5.76
CA TYR A 23 8.70 -6.20 -6.11
C TYR A 23 7.96 -4.86 -6.34
N LEU A 24 8.13 -3.88 -5.44
CA LEU A 24 7.53 -2.55 -5.59
C LEU A 24 8.07 -1.81 -6.83
N ASP A 25 9.36 -1.94 -7.13
CA ASP A 25 9.97 -1.35 -8.32
C ASP A 25 9.48 -2.00 -9.61
N ASN A 26 9.26 -3.32 -9.60
CA ASN A 26 8.71 -4.04 -10.74
C ASN A 26 7.25 -3.65 -11.02
N ILE A 27 6.43 -3.42 -9.99
CA ILE A 27 5.09 -2.83 -10.16
C ILE A 27 5.18 -1.45 -10.81
N SER A 28 6.08 -0.60 -10.31
CA SER A 28 6.31 0.75 -10.84
C SER A 28 6.68 0.72 -12.33
N LYS A 29 7.64 -0.14 -12.69
CA LYS A 29 8.09 -0.34 -14.07
C LYS A 29 6.94 -0.86 -14.94
N LYS A 30 6.25 -1.93 -14.50
CA LYS A 30 5.17 -2.56 -15.26
C LYS A 30 4.04 -1.56 -15.56
N SER A 31 3.65 -0.74 -14.58
CA SER A 31 2.64 0.31 -14.81
C SER A 31 3.09 1.30 -15.87
N LYS A 32 4.35 1.74 -15.87
CA LYS A 32 4.90 2.62 -16.90
C LYS A 32 4.95 1.97 -18.29
N PHE A 33 5.37 0.70 -18.37
CA PHE A 33 5.51 -0.02 -19.64
C PHE A 33 4.16 -0.36 -20.29
N THR A 34 3.10 -0.49 -19.50
CA THR A 34 1.74 -0.82 -19.98
C THR A 34 0.90 0.41 -20.33
N GLY A 35 1.55 1.57 -20.57
CA GLY A 35 0.89 2.83 -20.93
C GLY A 35 0.37 3.64 -19.73
N GLY A 36 0.62 3.17 -18.51
CA GLY A 36 0.33 3.91 -17.28
C GLY A 36 1.44 4.87 -16.87
N ALA A 37 1.29 5.46 -15.68
CA ALA A 37 2.27 6.39 -15.13
C ALA A 37 3.28 5.69 -14.21
N LYS A 38 4.46 6.31 -14.01
CA LYS A 38 5.41 5.86 -12.98
C LYS A 38 4.78 5.98 -11.59
N LEU A 39 4.52 4.83 -10.96
CA LEU A 39 4.04 4.76 -9.58
C LEU A 39 5.24 4.78 -8.64
N SER A 40 5.46 5.86 -7.89
CA SER A 40 6.50 5.86 -6.87
C SER A 40 6.16 4.89 -5.75
N ARG A 41 7.16 4.35 -5.05
CA ARG A 41 6.98 3.45 -3.88
C ARG A 41 6.00 4.06 -2.87
N THR A 42 6.13 5.36 -2.60
CA THR A 42 5.21 6.11 -1.73
C THR A 42 3.76 6.12 -2.24
N LYS A 43 3.55 6.25 -3.56
CA LYS A 43 2.19 6.18 -4.14
C LYS A 43 1.60 4.79 -3.98
N ILE A 44 2.39 3.74 -4.19
CA ILE A 44 1.95 2.35 -4.02
C ILE A 44 1.56 2.09 -2.57
N LEU A 45 2.44 2.42 -1.60
CA LEU A 45 2.16 2.27 -0.18
C LEU A 45 0.92 3.08 0.25
N ARG A 46 0.77 4.31 -0.24
CA ARG A 46 -0.40 5.14 0.06
C ARG A 46 -1.70 4.52 -0.50
N ALA A 47 -1.65 3.95 -1.70
CA ALA A 47 -2.79 3.25 -2.29
C ALA A 47 -3.16 1.99 -1.48
N LEU A 48 -2.16 1.23 -1.01
CA LEU A 48 -2.38 0.06 -0.14
C LEU A 48 -3.07 0.46 1.17
N VAL A 49 -2.62 1.53 1.84
CA VAL A 49 -3.25 2.02 3.07
C VAL A 49 -4.70 2.44 2.83
N LYS A 50 -4.99 3.14 1.72
CA LYS A 50 -6.36 3.52 1.36
C LYS A 50 -7.24 2.30 1.10
N ALA A 51 -6.77 1.35 0.31
CA ALA A 51 -7.48 0.10 0.04
C ALA A 51 -7.76 -0.69 1.32
N MET A 52 -6.77 -0.80 2.22
CA MET A 52 -6.92 -1.47 3.51
C MET A 52 -8.01 -0.81 4.37
N ARG A 53 -8.11 0.52 4.33
CA ARG A 53 -9.16 1.28 5.03
C ARG A 53 -10.54 1.03 4.44
N GLU A 54 -10.65 0.97 3.12
CA GLU A 54 -11.91 0.68 2.41
C GLU A 54 -12.38 -0.75 2.66
N MET A 55 -11.47 -1.72 2.72
CA MET A 55 -11.76 -3.13 3.02
C MET A 55 -12.21 -3.38 4.47
N LYS A 56 -12.13 -2.38 5.37
CA LYS A 56 -12.52 -2.46 6.79
C LYS A 56 -12.01 -3.74 7.47
N ILE A 57 -10.73 -4.05 7.25
CA ILE A 57 -10.12 -5.30 7.70
C ILE A 57 -10.12 -5.35 9.23
N ASP A 58 -10.77 -6.37 9.78
CA ASP A 58 -10.79 -6.62 11.22
C ASP A 58 -9.43 -7.16 11.70
N VAL A 59 -8.67 -6.31 12.39
CA VAL A 59 -7.36 -6.63 12.96
C VAL A 59 -7.44 -7.07 14.42
N THR A 60 -8.64 -7.31 14.96
CA THR A 60 -8.82 -7.71 16.36
C THR A 60 -8.08 -9.02 16.63
N GLY A 61 -7.19 -9.01 17.62
CA GLY A 61 -6.42 -10.19 18.04
C GLY A 61 -5.27 -10.61 17.12
N VAL A 62 -4.89 -9.80 16.12
CA VAL A 62 -3.73 -10.06 15.26
C VAL A 62 -2.43 -9.88 16.04
N LYS A 63 -1.60 -10.93 16.09
CA LYS A 63 -0.31 -10.95 16.81
C LYS A 63 0.92 -11.03 15.91
N THR A 64 0.75 -11.44 14.65
CA THR A 64 1.86 -11.63 13.72
C THR A 64 1.56 -11.02 12.36
N GLU A 65 2.61 -10.68 11.63
CA GLU A 65 2.51 -10.17 10.26
C GLU A 65 1.79 -11.17 9.33
N ASP A 66 2.03 -12.48 9.51
CA ASP A 66 1.36 -13.52 8.73
C ASP A 66 -0.16 -13.57 8.99
N GLN A 67 -0.59 -13.37 10.24
CA GLN A 67 -2.01 -13.26 10.58
C GLN A 67 -2.65 -12.03 9.90
N LEU A 68 -1.96 -10.89 9.91
CA LEU A 68 -2.42 -9.69 9.23
C LEU A 68 -2.57 -9.93 7.72
N LYS A 69 -1.55 -10.51 7.10
CA LYS A 69 -1.55 -10.87 5.67
C LYS A 69 -2.73 -11.79 5.33
N LYS A 70 -2.97 -12.83 6.13
CA LYS A 70 -4.11 -13.74 5.95
C LYS A 70 -5.45 -13.01 6.02
N ARG A 71 -5.59 -12.04 6.93
CA ARG A 71 -6.80 -11.24 7.07
C ARG A 71 -7.02 -10.33 5.86
N ILE A 72 -5.96 -9.73 5.34
CA ILE A 72 -6.01 -8.93 4.11
C ILE A 72 -6.47 -9.76 2.93
N LEU A 73 -5.90 -10.95 2.75
CA LEU A 73 -6.27 -11.83 1.64
C LEU A 73 -7.71 -12.36 1.73
N ARG A 74 -8.23 -12.56 2.95
CA ARG A 74 -9.64 -12.95 3.17
C ARG A 74 -10.63 -11.84 2.91
N SER A 75 -10.22 -10.58 3.02
CA SER A 75 -11.09 -9.40 2.86
C SER A 75 -11.33 -9.04 1.39
N LYS A 76 -11.08 -9.97 0.44
CA LYS A 76 -11.45 -9.79 -0.96
C LYS A 76 -12.96 -9.52 -1.04
N ILE A 77 -13.30 -8.26 -1.30
CA ILE A 77 -14.61 -7.85 -1.79
C ILE A 77 -14.84 -8.68 -3.06
N LEU A 78 -15.84 -9.55 -3.01
CA LEU A 78 -16.35 -10.29 -4.16
C LEU A 78 -17.32 -9.39 -4.93
#